data_AF-A0A2P9AY32-F1
#
_entry.id   AF-A0A2P9AY32-F1
#
_cell.length_a   1.000
_cell.length_b   1.000
_cell.length_c   1.000
_cell.angle_alpha   90.00
_cell.angle_beta   90.00
_cell.angle_gamma   90.00
#
_symmetry.space_group_name_H-M   'P 1'
#
loop_
_entity.id
_entity.type
_entity.pdbx_description
1 polymer ?
#
loop_
_entity_poly.entity_id
_entity_poly.type
_entity_poly.pdbx_seq_one_letter_code
_entity_poly.pdbx_strand_id
1 'polypeptide(L)'
;MNSQLPDWQPTNQVVKSDKVTSTWMKVITNFSPENRLYDDSVFYAVAHSPVIIVETTNGGDFFIAKKWLRNNGAYGVIQYRYKSNGFGVRSTNIYFERG
;
A
#
# COMPACT_ATOMS: atom_id res chain seq x y z
N MET A 1 36.03 6.22 29.42
CA MET A 1 35.12 6.60 28.32
C MET A 1 33.92 5.68 28.38
N ASN A 2 32.71 6.22 28.55
CA ASN A 2 31.47 5.43 28.60
C ASN A 2 30.96 5.22 27.16
N SER A 3 31.05 3.99 26.66
CA SER A 3 30.71 3.57 25.29
C SER A 3 29.30 3.00 25.17
N GLN A 4 28.31 3.55 25.89
CA GLN A 4 26.97 2.96 26.01
C GLN A 4 25.84 3.88 25.50
N LEU A 5 26.10 4.69 24.48
CA LEU A 5 24.99 5.32 23.77
C LEU A 5 24.44 4.31 22.76
N PRO A 6 23.16 3.89 22.84
CA PRO A 6 22.58 3.00 21.85
C PRO A 6 22.53 3.74 20.51
N ASP A 7 23.11 3.12 19.48
CA ASP A 7 22.99 3.60 18.11
C ASP A 7 21.52 3.51 17.69
N TRP A 8 20.89 4.68 17.53
CA TRP A 8 19.55 4.75 16.97
C TRP A 8 19.59 4.26 15.53
N GLN A 9 18.89 3.16 15.25
CA GLN A 9 18.68 2.68 13.90
C GLN A 9 17.25 2.98 13.47
N PRO A 10 17.04 3.63 12.32
CA PRO A 10 15.70 3.81 11.77
C PRO A 10 15.10 2.43 11.47
N THR A 11 14.06 2.06 12.19
CA THR A 11 13.17 1.00 11.74
C THR A 11 12.24 1.60 10.69
N ASN A 12 12.34 1.13 9.44
CA ASN A 12 11.37 1.46 8.37
C ASN A 12 9.99 0.81 8.61
N GLN A 13 9.62 0.57 9.86
CA GLN A 13 8.37 -0.05 10.26
C GLN A 13 7.35 1.04 10.53
N VAL A 14 6.23 0.98 9.82
CA VAL A 14 5.09 1.85 10.10
C VAL A 14 4.51 1.50 11.46
N VAL A 15 4.47 2.49 12.36
CA VAL A 15 3.76 2.39 13.64
C VAL A 15 2.27 2.38 13.34
N LYS A 16 1.63 1.24 13.56
CA LYS A 16 0.18 1.08 13.32
C LYS A 16 -0.58 1.51 14.54
N SER A 17 -1.82 1.94 14.35
CA SER A 17 -2.75 2.09 15.46
C SER A 17 -3.07 0.70 16.02
N ASP A 18 -2.93 0.52 17.34
CA ASP A 18 -3.24 -0.73 18.04
C ASP A 18 -4.72 -1.12 17.90
N LYS A 19 -5.59 -0.13 17.68
CA LYS A 19 -7.02 -0.34 17.41
C LYS A 19 -7.42 0.37 16.13
N VAL A 20 -8.02 -0.41 15.22
CA VAL A 20 -8.78 0.10 14.08
C VAL A 20 -10.18 -0.48 14.20
N THR A 21 -11.12 0.34 14.66
CA THR A 21 -12.45 -0.07 15.13
C THR A 21 -13.58 0.15 14.13
N SER A 22 -13.25 0.44 12.86
CA SER A 22 -14.25 0.78 11.84
C SER A 22 -14.08 -0.04 10.58
N THR A 23 -15.21 -0.41 9.98
CA THR A 23 -15.30 -0.98 8.64
C THR A 23 -15.17 0.15 7.61
N TRP A 24 -14.31 -0.03 6.61
CA TRP A 24 -14.10 0.97 5.57
C TRP A 24 -13.56 0.35 4.29
N MET A 25 -13.73 1.08 3.19
CA MET A 25 -13.16 0.77 1.89
C MET A 25 -12.55 2.03 1.29
N LYS A 26 -11.38 1.90 0.64
CA LYS A 26 -10.75 2.98 -0.11
C LYS A 26 -10.25 2.44 -1.44
N VAL A 27 -10.30 3.26 -2.47
CA VAL A 27 -9.80 2.93 -3.81
C VAL A 27 -8.87 4.03 -4.28
N ILE A 28 -7.71 3.62 -4.82
CA ILE A 28 -6.86 4.48 -5.63
C ILE A 28 -7.08 4.09 -7.08
N THR A 29 -7.61 5.01 -7.87
CA THR A 29 -7.73 4.86 -9.33
C THR A 29 -6.50 5.44 -10.01
N ASN A 30 -6.06 4.84 -11.11
CA ASN A 30 -4.89 5.30 -11.88
C ASN A 30 -3.64 5.49 -10.99
N PHE A 31 -3.35 4.47 -10.20
CA PHE A 31 -2.19 4.45 -9.31
C PHE A 31 -0.90 4.77 -10.06
N SER A 32 -0.11 5.68 -9.49
CA SER A 32 1.23 6.02 -9.95
C SER A 32 2.20 6.00 -8.77
N PRO A 33 3.24 5.16 -8.79
CA PRO A 33 4.20 5.04 -7.68
C PRO A 33 5.01 6.33 -7.47
N GLU A 34 5.11 7.18 -8.49
CA GLU A 34 5.84 8.46 -8.43
C GLU A 34 5.00 9.59 -7.83
N ASN A 35 3.69 9.38 -7.66
CA ASN A 35 2.82 10.38 -7.08
C ASN A 35 3.16 10.57 -5.59
N ARG A 36 3.70 11.73 -5.25
CA ARG A 36 4.03 12.13 -3.87
C ARG A 36 2.87 12.83 -3.16
N LEU A 37 1.74 13.04 -3.84
CA LEU A 37 0.58 13.79 -3.34
C LEU A 37 -0.55 12.90 -2.83
N TYR A 38 -0.25 11.65 -2.45
CA TYR A 38 -1.24 10.82 -1.77
C TYR A 38 -1.57 11.42 -0.40
N ASP A 39 -2.86 11.49 -0.07
CA ASP A 39 -3.33 11.98 1.21
C ASP A 39 -3.04 11.00 2.36
N ASP A 40 -3.11 11.48 3.61
CA ASP A 40 -2.85 10.66 4.80
C ASP A 40 -3.76 9.44 4.92
N SER A 41 -4.99 9.51 4.39
CA SER A 41 -5.92 8.38 4.42
C SER A 41 -5.50 7.24 3.48
N VAL A 42 -4.71 7.52 2.45
CA VAL A 42 -4.04 6.47 1.64
C VAL A 42 -3.05 5.72 2.50
N PHE A 43 -2.16 6.42 3.19
CA PHE A 43 -1.14 5.77 4.03
C PHE A 43 -1.78 5.02 5.20
N TYR A 44 -2.84 5.56 5.78
CA TYR A 44 -3.66 4.85 6.75
C TYR A 44 -4.21 3.55 6.17
N ALA A 45 -4.81 3.58 4.97
CA ALA A 45 -5.36 2.39 4.32
C ALA A 45 -4.27 1.36 4.00
N VAL A 46 -3.13 1.79 3.46
CA VAL A 46 -1.96 0.93 3.20
C VAL A 46 -1.50 0.21 4.46
N ALA A 47 -1.42 0.93 5.58
CA ALA A 47 -0.92 0.41 6.84
C ALA A 47 -1.91 -0.47 7.61
N HIS A 48 -3.22 -0.42 7.31
CA HIS A 48 -4.27 -1.06 8.12
C HIS A 48 -5.20 -2.01 7.35
N SER A 49 -5.07 -2.12 6.03
CA SER A 49 -5.82 -3.07 5.21
C SER A 49 -5.27 -4.49 5.40
N PRO A 50 -6.04 -5.47 5.92
CA PRO A 50 -5.60 -6.87 5.99
C PRO A 50 -5.44 -7.51 4.62
N VAL A 51 -6.25 -7.09 3.64
CA VAL A 51 -6.19 -7.52 2.25
C VAL A 51 -6.17 -6.29 1.36
N ILE A 52 -5.30 -6.28 0.36
CA ILE A 52 -5.17 -5.22 -0.64
C ILE A 52 -5.26 -5.89 -2.00
N ILE A 53 -6.13 -5.38 -2.87
CA ILE A 53 -6.29 -5.92 -4.22
C ILE A 53 -5.71 -4.92 -5.21
N VAL A 54 -4.69 -5.36 -5.93
CA VAL A 54 -4.10 -4.60 -7.03
C VAL A 54 -4.69 -5.13 -8.32
N GLU A 55 -5.53 -4.31 -8.91
CA GLU A 55 -6.20 -4.59 -10.16
C GLU A 55 -5.43 -3.93 -11.31
N THR A 56 -4.89 -4.74 -12.23
CA THR A 56 -4.12 -4.22 -13.37
C THR A 56 -4.11 -5.21 -14.53
N THR A 57 -3.60 -4.74 -15.66
CA THR A 57 -3.59 -5.42 -16.95
C THR A 57 -2.42 -6.38 -17.12
N ASN A 58 -1.34 -6.19 -16.36
CA ASN A 58 -0.12 -6.98 -16.48
C ASN A 58 0.56 -7.22 -15.12
N GLY A 59 1.38 -8.26 -15.05
CA GLY A 59 2.11 -8.62 -13.83
C GLY A 59 3.21 -7.62 -13.43
N GLY A 60 3.78 -6.88 -14.39
CA GLY A 60 4.84 -5.90 -14.10
C GLY A 60 4.33 -4.75 -13.22
N ASP A 61 3.22 -4.15 -13.61
CA ASP A 61 2.53 -3.09 -12.87
C ASP A 61 2.09 -3.59 -11.48
N PHE A 62 1.68 -4.87 -11.39
CA PHE A 62 1.38 -5.50 -10.11
C PHE A 62 2.59 -5.51 -9.17
N PHE A 63 3.77 -5.94 -9.64
CA PHE A 63 4.98 -5.98 -8.81
C PHE A 63 5.47 -4.57 -8.44
N ILE A 64 5.31 -3.59 -9.33
CA ILE A 64 5.62 -2.18 -9.04
C ILE A 64 4.72 -1.67 -7.91
N ALA A 65 3.39 -1.85 -8.03
CA ALA A 65 2.44 -1.45 -7.01
C ALA A 65 2.69 -2.20 -5.69
N LYS A 66 2.94 -3.51 -5.75
CA LYS A 66 3.26 -4.33 -4.57
C LYS A 66 4.51 -3.83 -3.84
N LYS A 67 5.57 -3.49 -4.57
CA LYS A 67 6.80 -2.93 -3.99
C LYS A 67 6.53 -1.59 -3.31
N TRP A 68 5.78 -0.69 -3.98
CA TRP A 68 5.39 0.58 -3.40
C TRP A 68 4.57 0.40 -2.12
N LEU A 69 3.57 -0.49 -2.13
CA LEU A 69 2.75 -0.80 -0.96
C LEU A 69 3.59 -1.29 0.21
N ARG A 70 4.51 -2.24 -0.02
CA ARG A 70 5.40 -2.76 1.02
C ARG A 70 6.32 -1.69 1.60
N ASN A 71 6.89 -0.85 0.73
CA ASN A 71 7.75 0.26 1.16
C ASN A 71 6.99 1.31 1.99
N ASN A 72 5.67 1.44 1.80
CA ASN A 72 4.81 2.37 2.53
C ASN A 72 4.04 1.71 3.69
N GLY A 73 4.46 0.52 4.12
CA GLY A 73 3.94 -0.11 5.35
C GLY A 73 2.83 -1.14 5.20
N ALA A 74 2.50 -1.56 3.97
CA ALA A 74 1.57 -2.65 3.76
C ALA A 74 2.11 -3.95 4.34
N TYR A 75 1.38 -4.52 5.30
CA TYR A 75 1.71 -5.80 5.92
C TYR A 75 0.75 -6.92 5.49
N GLY A 76 -0.48 -6.57 5.12
CA GLY A 76 -1.52 -7.51 4.69
C GLY A 76 -1.21 -8.30 3.43
N VAL A 77 -2.17 -9.15 3.04
CA VAL A 77 -2.10 -9.91 1.79
C VAL A 77 -2.31 -8.95 0.63
N ILE A 78 -1.40 -8.99 -0.35
CA ILE A 78 -1.52 -8.18 -1.57
C ILE A 78 -1.84 -9.13 -2.73
N GLN A 79 -3.08 -9.06 -3.23
CA GLN A 79 -3.61 -9.93 -4.26
C GLN A 79 -3.59 -9.25 -5.63
N TYR A 80 -3.35 -10.05 -6.66
CA TYR A 80 -3.46 -9.62 -8.04
C TYR A 80 -4.88 -9.88 -8.56
N ARG A 81 -5.48 -8.87 -9.19
CA ARG A 81 -6.71 -9.00 -9.96
C ARG A 81 -6.44 -8.57 -11.39
N TYR A 82 -6.73 -9.44 -12.34
CA TYR A 82 -6.61 -9.08 -13.75
C TYR A 82 -7.74 -8.11 -14.14
N LYS A 83 -7.37 -7.06 -14.86
CA LYS A 83 -8.28 -6.11 -15.50
C LYS A 83 -8.10 -6.18 -17.00
N SER A 84 -9.19 -6.42 -17.72
CA SER A 84 -9.18 -6.36 -19.19
C SER A 84 -8.99 -4.93 -19.68
N ASN A 85 -8.18 -4.76 -20.73
CA ASN A 85 -7.86 -3.46 -21.31
C ASN A 85 -9.04 -3.01 -22.19
N GLY A 86 -10.12 -2.54 -21.59
CA GLY A 86 -11.18 -1.85 -22.33
C GLY A 86 -10.56 -0.66 -23.08
N PHE A 87 -10.59 -0.69 -24.42
CA PHE A 87 -10.05 0.35 -25.29
C PHE A 87 -8.54 0.62 -25.15
N GLY A 88 -7.74 -0.34 -24.68
CA GLY A 88 -6.27 -0.22 -24.63
C GLY A 88 -5.72 0.69 -23.52
N VAL A 89 -6.57 1.26 -22.66
CA VAL A 89 -6.13 2.12 -21.55
C VAL A 89 -5.57 1.27 -20.41
N ARG A 90 -4.26 1.41 -20.16
CA ARG A 90 -3.60 0.79 -19.02
C ARG A 90 -3.84 1.63 -17.78
N SER A 91 -4.39 1.01 -16.73
CA SER A 91 -4.58 1.62 -15.43
C SER A 91 -4.40 0.57 -14.34
N THR A 92 -3.78 0.98 -13.24
CA THR A 92 -3.67 0.17 -12.04
C THR A 92 -4.60 0.77 -11.00
N ASN A 93 -5.54 -0.02 -10.51
CA ASN A 93 -6.42 0.34 -9.41
C ASN A 93 -5.97 -0.43 -8.15
N ILE A 94 -6.03 0.22 -6.99
CA ILE A 94 -5.73 -0.44 -5.71
C ILE A 94 -6.92 -0.31 -4.80
N TYR A 95 -7.43 -1.44 -4.34
CA TYR A 95 -8.55 -1.53 -3.40
C TYR A 95 -8.02 -1.89 -2.03
N PHE A 96 -8.43 -1.12 -1.04
CA PHE A 96 -8.18 -1.34 0.38
C PHE A 96 -9.52 -1.56 1.05
N GLU A 97 -9.58 -2.53 1.93
CA GLU A 97 -10.79 -2.85 2.67
C GLU A 97 -10.44 -3.31 4.07
N ARG A 98 -11.31 -2.97 5.02
CA ARG A 98 -11.29 -3.54 6.35
C ARG A 98 -12.72 -3.84 6.76
N GLY A 99 -12.97 -5.10 7.08
CA GLY A 99 -14.21 -5.63 7.66
C GLY A 99 -14.35 -5.26 9.13
#